data_AF-A0A7W1VAV4-F1
#
_entry.id   AF-A0A7W1VAV4-F1
#
_cell.length_a   1.000
_cell.length_b   1.000
_cell.length_c   1.000
_cell.angle_alpha   90.00
_cell.angle_beta   90.00
_cell.angle_gamma   90.00
#
_symmetry.space_group_name_H-M   'P 1'
#
loop_
_entity.id
_entity.type
_entity.pdbx_description
1 polymer ?
#
loop_
_entity_poly.entity_id
_entity_poly.type
_entity_poly.pdbx_seq_one_letter_code
_entity_poly.pdbx_strand_id
1 'polypeptide(L)'
;MKKINTSILFGIFIVSLVFSVDAQRKRPPAKPKPKPIIFAVLNDGQTLEPIAAIDKGKLVALVGGGGEPKPLKSFVNTYYKPQTTYNLIFGGVMNGKVTIKSSSPDSDCGKNLATVTTQSAKAKLKGMVMGLATNETTLKSAEGLRRLPTAAERREIESLVRAEFAKQNVSANAVKKLQYYNLTALDVNDDNEAEMVGSFWVESSIKERNLLFFIADKDSGGKYKFGFSEYSKVTPEEVMSGDLKDLDTGIGSELLLDALEYNSDTTAEVFTINKAFEGNNFHVYSRQDGKWTRVFESYNYHCAY
;
A
#
# COMPACT_ATOMS: atom_id res chain seq x y z
N MET A 1 -40.21 -91.74 -49.07
CA MET A 1 -41.31 -90.75 -48.96
C MET A 1 -41.39 -90.21 -47.55
N LYS A 2 -41.12 -88.92 -47.34
CA LYS A 2 -41.85 -88.00 -46.45
C LYS A 2 -41.05 -86.70 -46.32
N LYS A 3 -41.54 -85.65 -46.97
CA LYS A 3 -41.13 -84.26 -46.73
C LYS A 3 -41.80 -83.80 -45.43
N ILE A 4 -41.06 -83.10 -44.57
CA ILE A 4 -41.63 -82.29 -43.50
C ILE A 4 -40.98 -80.91 -43.61
N ASN A 5 -41.80 -79.94 -44.00
CA ASN A 5 -41.56 -78.51 -43.90
C ASN A 5 -41.79 -78.09 -42.46
N THR A 6 -40.86 -77.31 -41.89
CA THR A 6 -41.11 -76.59 -40.63
C THR A 6 -40.54 -75.18 -40.74
N SER A 7 -41.44 -74.23 -40.98
CA SER A 7 -41.19 -72.79 -40.85
C SER A 7 -41.18 -72.42 -39.37
N ILE A 8 -40.15 -71.72 -38.88
CA ILE A 8 -40.18 -71.07 -37.56
C ILE A 8 -39.61 -69.65 -37.63
N LEU A 9 -40.50 -68.74 -37.22
CA LEU A 9 -40.43 -67.34 -36.82
C LEU A 9 -39.05 -66.64 -36.71
N PHE A 10 -38.94 -65.51 -37.41
CA PHE A 10 -38.01 -64.42 -37.10
C PHE A 10 -38.58 -63.58 -35.93
N GLY A 11 -37.92 -63.63 -34.77
CA GLY A 11 -38.16 -62.70 -33.67
C GLY A 11 -37.33 -61.43 -33.86
N ILE A 12 -37.99 -60.28 -34.03
CA ILE A 12 -37.36 -58.96 -34.06
C ILE A 12 -37.11 -58.53 -32.61
N PHE A 13 -35.84 -58.51 -32.20
CA PHE A 13 -35.39 -57.95 -30.93
C PHE A 13 -35.25 -56.42 -31.09
N ILE A 14 -36.21 -55.65 -30.60
CA ILE A 14 -36.08 -54.18 -30.50
C ILE A 14 -35.19 -53.88 -29.29
N VAL A 15 -33.93 -53.55 -29.55
CA VAL A 15 -33.00 -53.03 -28.54
C VAL A 15 -33.29 -51.56 -28.33
N SER A 16 -34.03 -51.25 -27.27
CA SER A 16 -34.24 -49.88 -26.79
C SER A 16 -32.94 -49.38 -26.15
N LEU A 17 -32.05 -48.79 -26.94
CA LEU A 17 -30.91 -48.01 -26.44
C LEU A 17 -31.44 -46.75 -25.74
N VAL A 18 -31.56 -46.83 -24.43
CA VAL A 18 -31.80 -45.66 -23.57
C VAL A 18 -30.49 -44.86 -23.58
N PHE A 19 -30.38 -43.89 -24.48
CA PHE A 19 -29.34 -42.88 -24.37
C PHE A 19 -29.66 -42.05 -23.12
N SER A 20 -28.96 -42.35 -22.02
CA SER A 20 -28.85 -41.41 -20.91
C SER A 20 -28.24 -40.13 -21.49
N VAL A 21 -29.11 -39.15 -21.76
CA VAL A 21 -28.69 -37.78 -22.02
C VAL A 21 -28.14 -37.29 -20.69
N ASP A 22 -26.85 -37.49 -20.47
CA ASP A 22 -26.12 -36.79 -19.42
C ASP A 22 -26.27 -35.30 -19.73
N ALA A 23 -27.22 -34.68 -19.04
CA ALA A 23 -27.39 -33.24 -19.04
C ALA A 23 -26.07 -32.66 -18.55
N GLN A 24 -25.22 -32.25 -19.50
CA GLN A 24 -24.02 -31.46 -19.23
C GLN A 24 -24.50 -30.19 -18.53
N ARG A 25 -24.51 -30.21 -17.19
CA ARG A 25 -24.73 -29.04 -16.36
C ARG A 25 -23.69 -28.03 -16.82
N LYS A 26 -24.13 -27.00 -17.56
CA LYS A 26 -23.29 -25.88 -17.97
C LYS A 26 -22.57 -25.41 -16.72
N ARG A 27 -21.24 -25.58 -16.70
CA ARG A 27 -20.42 -25.07 -15.60
C ARG A 27 -20.76 -23.59 -15.46
N PRO A 28 -21.11 -23.12 -14.26
CA PRO A 28 -21.39 -21.71 -14.06
C PRO A 28 -20.18 -20.90 -14.53
N PRO A 29 -20.39 -19.74 -15.17
CA PRO A 29 -19.29 -18.92 -15.65
C PRO A 29 -18.33 -18.61 -14.50
N ALA A 30 -17.04 -18.68 -14.77
CA ALA A 30 -16.01 -18.34 -13.80
C ALA A 30 -16.28 -16.91 -13.29
N LYS A 31 -16.29 -16.74 -11.96
CA LYS A 31 -16.42 -15.41 -11.38
C LYS A 31 -15.27 -14.54 -11.87
N PRO A 32 -15.52 -13.26 -12.20
CA PRO A 32 -14.46 -12.34 -12.57
C PRO A 32 -13.37 -12.33 -11.50
N LYS A 33 -12.10 -12.38 -11.90
CA LYS A 33 -11.00 -12.20 -10.96
C LYS A 33 -11.08 -10.79 -10.36
N PRO A 34 -10.89 -10.63 -9.04
CA PRO A 34 -10.75 -9.30 -8.45
C PRO A 34 -9.64 -8.50 -9.13
N LYS A 35 -9.80 -7.17 -9.16
CA LYS A 35 -8.73 -6.28 -9.64
C LYS A 35 -7.51 -6.43 -8.74
N PRO A 36 -6.29 -6.25 -9.26
CA PRO A 36 -5.12 -6.11 -8.42
C PRO A 36 -5.30 -4.93 -7.45
N ILE A 37 -4.78 -5.05 -6.23
CA ILE A 37 -4.98 -4.10 -5.14
C ILE A 37 -3.67 -3.87 -4.40
N ILE A 38 -3.47 -2.64 -3.91
CA ILE A 38 -2.35 -2.26 -3.07
C ILE A 38 -2.91 -1.89 -1.69
N PHE A 39 -2.33 -2.49 -0.66
CA PHE A 39 -2.61 -2.20 0.74
C PHE A 39 -1.39 -1.61 1.42
N ALA A 40 -1.63 -0.79 2.44
CA ALA A 40 -0.65 -0.47 3.46
C ALA A 40 -0.57 -1.64 4.46
N VAL A 41 0.65 -1.98 4.89
CA VAL A 41 0.92 -2.95 5.94
C VAL A 41 1.38 -2.19 7.18
N LEU A 42 0.51 -2.12 8.18
CA LEU A 42 0.63 -1.25 9.34
C LEU A 42 0.76 -2.05 10.65
N ASN A 43 0.99 -1.33 11.75
CA ASN A 43 0.99 -1.86 13.12
C ASN A 43 1.88 -3.10 13.27
N ASP A 44 3.17 -2.94 12.99
CA ASP A 44 4.17 -4.03 13.07
C ASP A 44 3.81 -5.25 12.21
N GLY A 45 3.13 -5.03 11.08
CA GLY A 45 2.73 -6.08 10.16
C GLY A 45 1.47 -6.84 10.54
N GLN A 46 0.59 -6.23 11.36
CA GLN A 46 -0.61 -6.87 11.90
C GLN A 46 -1.92 -6.30 11.32
N THR A 47 -1.86 -5.18 10.60
CA THR A 47 -3.03 -4.54 9.99
C THR A 47 -2.83 -4.33 8.49
N LEU A 48 -3.86 -4.62 7.69
CA LEU A 48 -3.97 -4.16 6.32
C LEU A 48 -5.02 -3.08 6.18
N GLU A 49 -4.68 -2.08 5.38
CA GLU A 49 -5.54 -0.96 5.03
C GLU A 49 -5.48 -0.70 3.52
N PRO A 50 -6.60 -0.49 2.82
CA PRO A 50 -6.59 -0.38 1.38
C PRO A 50 -6.18 1.02 0.92
N ILE A 51 -5.30 1.06 -0.09
CA ILE A 51 -4.87 2.31 -0.73
C ILE A 51 -5.63 2.48 -2.05
N ALA A 52 -5.41 1.55 -2.98
CA ALA A 52 -5.94 1.65 -4.34
C ALA A 52 -6.07 0.28 -5.00
N ALA A 53 -6.99 0.17 -5.96
CA ALA A 53 -6.92 -0.89 -6.96
C ALA A 53 -6.12 -0.42 -8.18
N ILE A 54 -5.52 -1.37 -8.89
CA ILE A 54 -4.88 -1.14 -10.18
C ILE A 54 -5.90 -1.49 -11.26
N ASP A 55 -6.26 -0.53 -12.10
CA ASP A 55 -7.14 -0.71 -13.25
C ASP A 55 -6.47 -0.16 -14.50
N LYS A 56 -6.08 -1.05 -15.42
CA LYS A 56 -5.41 -0.70 -16.69
C LYS A 56 -4.19 0.21 -16.48
N GLY A 57 -3.33 -0.13 -15.51
CA GLY A 57 -2.10 0.62 -15.20
C GLY A 57 -2.34 1.95 -14.47
N LYS A 58 -3.54 2.18 -13.92
CA LYS A 58 -3.87 3.37 -13.13
C LYS A 58 -4.37 3.00 -11.75
N LEU A 59 -4.03 3.82 -10.77
CA LEU A 59 -4.61 3.73 -9.44
C LEU A 59 -6.05 4.25 -9.46
N VAL A 60 -6.96 3.47 -8.88
CA VAL A 60 -8.35 3.86 -8.70
C VAL A 60 -8.73 3.74 -7.22
N ALA A 61 -9.46 4.74 -6.75
CA ALA A 61 -9.94 4.80 -5.37
C ALA A 61 -10.84 3.61 -5.05
N LEU A 62 -10.77 3.17 -3.80
CA LEU A 62 -11.60 2.11 -3.24
C LEU A 62 -12.67 2.72 -2.33
N VAL A 63 -13.65 1.91 -1.94
CA VAL A 63 -14.57 2.30 -0.88
C VAL A 63 -13.78 2.46 0.42
N GLY A 64 -13.89 3.63 1.06
CA GLY A 64 -13.31 3.90 2.38
C GLY A 64 -14.21 3.43 3.52
N GLY A 65 -13.69 3.36 4.76
CA GLY A 65 -14.43 2.86 5.92
C GLY A 65 -15.65 3.68 6.36
N GLY A 66 -15.75 4.94 5.92
CA GLY A 66 -16.93 5.80 6.09
C GLY A 66 -17.93 5.71 4.94
N GLY A 67 -17.67 4.83 3.96
CA GLY A 67 -18.50 4.69 2.77
C GLY A 67 -19.76 3.86 2.99
N GLU A 68 -20.56 3.75 1.92
CA GLU A 68 -21.82 3.01 1.92
C GLU A 68 -21.66 1.54 2.35
N PRO A 69 -22.52 1.00 3.24
CA PRO A 69 -22.35 -0.35 3.80
C PRO A 69 -22.30 -1.47 2.76
N LYS A 70 -23.07 -1.37 1.67
CA LYS A 70 -23.16 -2.44 0.66
C LYS A 70 -21.87 -2.56 -0.18
N PRO A 71 -21.33 -1.47 -0.78
CA PRO A 71 -20.01 -1.48 -1.40
C PRO A 71 -18.90 -1.97 -0.45
N LEU A 72 -18.92 -1.54 0.80
CA LEU A 72 -17.92 -1.92 1.81
C LEU A 72 -17.95 -3.42 2.12
N LYS A 73 -19.14 -3.98 2.36
CA LYS A 73 -19.31 -5.43 2.55
C LYS A 73 -18.87 -6.22 1.32
N SER A 74 -19.11 -5.70 0.11
CA SER A 74 -18.63 -6.30 -1.14
C SER A 74 -17.10 -6.29 -1.23
N PHE A 75 -16.47 -5.19 -0.83
CA PHE A 75 -15.02 -5.05 -0.78
C PHE A 75 -14.40 -6.07 0.18
N VAL A 76 -14.86 -6.10 1.43
CA VAL A 76 -14.38 -7.02 2.47
C VAL A 76 -14.56 -8.47 2.04
N ASN A 77 -15.72 -8.83 1.49
CA ASN A 77 -15.98 -10.16 0.96
C ASN A 77 -15.12 -10.51 -0.25
N THR A 78 -14.52 -9.53 -0.95
CA THR A 78 -13.68 -9.78 -2.11
C THR A 78 -12.22 -9.96 -1.69
N TYR A 79 -11.72 -9.06 -0.85
CA TYR A 79 -10.29 -8.92 -0.57
C TYR A 79 -9.86 -9.39 0.83
N TYR A 80 -10.74 -9.39 1.83
CA TYR A 80 -10.40 -9.74 3.21
C TYR A 80 -10.96 -11.10 3.65
N LYS A 81 -11.13 -12.04 2.71
CA LYS A 81 -11.46 -13.41 3.10
C LYS A 81 -10.32 -14.00 3.93
N PRO A 82 -10.59 -14.64 5.08
CA PRO A 82 -9.56 -15.34 5.84
C PRO A 82 -8.74 -16.30 4.97
N GLN A 83 -7.45 -16.42 5.26
CA GLN A 83 -6.46 -17.19 4.50
C GLN A 83 -6.16 -16.66 3.09
N THR A 84 -6.73 -15.53 2.67
CA THR A 84 -6.25 -14.83 1.46
C THR A 84 -4.84 -14.34 1.73
N THR A 85 -3.93 -14.58 0.78
CA THR A 85 -2.53 -14.17 0.89
C THR A 85 -2.18 -13.16 -0.20
N TYR A 86 -1.46 -12.13 0.21
CA TYR A 86 -0.88 -11.09 -0.63
C TYR A 86 0.65 -11.18 -0.58
N ASN A 87 1.31 -10.70 -1.63
CA ASN A 87 2.76 -10.49 -1.63
C ASN A 87 3.07 -9.30 -0.73
N LEU A 88 3.95 -9.49 0.27
CA LEU A 88 4.52 -8.36 0.99
C LEU A 88 5.52 -7.67 0.07
N ILE A 89 5.40 -6.36 -0.09
CA ILE A 89 6.38 -5.53 -0.78
C ILE A 89 7.18 -4.79 0.28
N PHE A 90 8.51 -4.94 0.21
CA PHE A 90 9.42 -4.20 1.07
C PHE A 90 10.70 -3.84 0.33
N GLY A 91 10.93 -2.54 0.16
CA GLY A 91 11.95 -1.96 -0.70
C GLY A 91 11.69 -2.18 -2.18
N GLY A 92 10.47 -1.89 -2.65
CA GLY A 92 10.14 -2.04 -4.07
C GLY A 92 9.96 -3.47 -4.57
N VAL A 93 10.25 -4.49 -3.77
CA VAL A 93 10.28 -5.89 -4.20
C VAL A 93 9.43 -6.81 -3.35
N MET A 94 9.01 -7.94 -3.93
CA MET A 94 8.35 -9.01 -3.21
C MET A 94 9.28 -9.59 -2.14
N ASN A 95 8.92 -9.38 -0.87
CA ASN A 95 9.74 -9.69 0.29
C ASN A 95 8.94 -10.46 1.35
N GLY A 96 8.15 -11.44 0.92
CA GLY A 96 7.38 -12.29 1.82
C GLY A 96 5.88 -12.27 1.52
N LYS A 97 5.08 -12.54 2.54
CA LYS A 97 3.63 -12.74 2.42
C LYS A 97 2.88 -12.07 3.55
N VAL A 98 1.69 -11.56 3.24
CA VAL A 98 0.71 -11.07 4.22
C VAL A 98 -0.55 -11.92 4.08
N THR A 99 -0.99 -12.55 5.17
CA THR A 99 -2.16 -13.44 5.16
C THR A 99 -3.27 -12.89 6.05
N ILE A 100 -4.47 -12.79 5.49
CA ILE A 100 -5.66 -12.32 6.22
C ILE A 100 -6.04 -13.32 7.31
N LYS A 101 -6.16 -12.84 8.55
CA LYS A 101 -6.73 -13.59 9.67
C LYS A 101 -8.22 -13.34 9.80
N SER A 102 -8.60 -12.06 9.84
CA SER A 102 -9.98 -11.64 10.08
C SER A 102 -10.22 -10.22 9.58
N SER A 103 -11.48 -9.89 9.38
CA SER A 103 -12.00 -8.55 9.06
C SER A 103 -13.48 -8.53 9.45
N SER A 104 -14.01 -7.37 9.85
CA SER A 104 -15.43 -7.23 10.16
C SER A 104 -16.00 -5.98 9.48
N PRO A 105 -16.80 -6.12 8.42
CA PRO A 105 -17.43 -4.97 7.75
C PRO A 105 -18.49 -4.28 8.62
N ASP A 106 -18.91 -4.95 9.70
CA ASP A 106 -19.91 -4.47 10.65
C ASP A 106 -19.28 -3.84 11.91
N SER A 107 -17.94 -3.77 12.00
CA SER A 107 -17.23 -3.12 13.13
C SER A 107 -17.41 -1.61 13.11
N ASP A 108 -17.83 -0.97 14.20
CA ASP A 108 -18.03 0.50 14.18
C ASP A 108 -16.76 1.29 13.82
N CYS A 109 -15.60 0.80 14.25
CA CYS A 109 -14.33 1.52 14.17
C CYS A 109 -13.30 0.91 13.21
N GLY A 110 -13.63 -0.16 12.48
CA GLY A 110 -12.65 -0.89 11.65
C GLY A 110 -13.24 -1.57 10.42
N LYS A 111 -14.34 -1.03 9.86
CA LYS A 111 -15.10 -1.67 8.77
C LYS A 111 -14.27 -2.03 7.55
N ASN A 112 -13.21 -1.27 7.28
CA ASN A 112 -12.35 -1.43 6.12
C ASN A 112 -10.92 -1.86 6.45
N LEU A 113 -10.73 -2.48 7.62
CA LEU A 113 -9.44 -3.00 8.07
C LEU A 113 -9.46 -4.52 8.09
N ALA A 114 -8.29 -5.12 7.95
CA ALA A 114 -8.08 -6.54 8.22
C ALA A 114 -6.94 -6.75 9.21
N THR A 115 -7.14 -7.68 10.13
CA THR A 115 -6.06 -8.24 10.94
C THR A 115 -5.33 -9.28 10.11
N VAL A 116 -4.00 -9.23 10.14
CA VAL A 116 -3.15 -10.09 9.30
C VAL A 116 -1.99 -10.72 10.07
N THR A 117 -1.35 -11.69 9.42
CA THR A 117 -0.01 -12.14 9.75
C THR A 117 0.93 -11.84 8.60
N THR A 118 2.08 -11.27 8.94
CA THR A 118 3.15 -11.01 7.97
C THR A 118 4.28 -12.01 8.18
N GLN A 119 4.82 -12.53 7.09
CA GLN A 119 5.97 -13.44 7.08
C GLN A 119 7.01 -12.89 6.11
N SER A 120 8.21 -12.60 6.62
CA SER A 120 9.35 -12.17 5.81
C SER A 120 10.66 -12.57 6.48
N ALA A 121 11.67 -12.93 5.67
CA ALA A 121 13.02 -13.17 6.15
C ALA A 121 13.85 -11.88 6.28
N LYS A 122 13.49 -10.83 5.51
CA LYS A 122 14.29 -9.58 5.44
C LYS A 122 13.53 -8.36 5.97
N ALA A 123 12.24 -8.25 5.67
CA ALA A 123 11.43 -7.12 6.12
C ALA A 123 11.16 -7.20 7.63
N LYS A 124 11.66 -6.21 8.37
CA LYS A 124 11.44 -6.07 9.82
C LYS A 124 10.46 -4.92 10.05
N LEU A 125 9.17 -5.21 9.91
CA LEU A 125 8.13 -4.22 10.15
C LEU A 125 8.02 -3.95 11.65
N LYS A 126 8.34 -2.73 12.07
CA LYS A 126 8.28 -2.31 13.48
C LYS A 126 8.21 -0.79 13.61
N GLY A 127 7.31 -0.29 14.44
CA GLY A 127 7.10 1.15 14.65
C GLY A 127 6.72 1.84 13.34
N MET A 128 7.56 2.78 12.88
CA MET A 128 7.37 3.51 11.63
C MET A 128 7.94 2.82 10.39
N VAL A 129 8.52 1.63 10.54
CA VAL A 129 8.92 0.80 9.40
C VAL A 129 7.72 -0.01 8.95
N MET A 130 7.02 0.51 7.95
CA MET A 130 5.84 -0.07 7.32
C MET A 130 6.21 -0.68 5.96
N GLY A 131 5.23 -1.30 5.30
CA GLY A 131 5.40 -1.85 3.95
C GLY A 131 4.10 -1.78 3.16
N LEU A 132 4.12 -2.38 1.97
CA LEU A 132 2.92 -2.53 1.13
C LEU A 132 2.58 -4.01 0.96
N ALA A 133 1.34 -4.32 0.58
CA ALA A 133 0.96 -5.65 0.16
C ALA A 133 0.10 -5.61 -1.10
N THR A 134 0.27 -6.58 -1.99
CA THR A 134 -0.50 -6.64 -3.24
C THR A 134 -0.68 -8.06 -3.76
N ASN A 135 -1.73 -8.28 -4.55
CA ASN A 135 -1.95 -9.49 -5.34
C ASN A 135 -1.54 -9.30 -6.81
N GLU A 136 -0.92 -8.16 -7.16
CA GLU A 136 -0.29 -8.01 -8.46
C GLU A 136 0.89 -9.00 -8.58
N THR A 137 0.95 -9.66 -9.73
CA THR A 137 1.93 -10.71 -10.04
C THR A 137 2.85 -10.31 -11.20
N THR A 138 2.49 -9.28 -11.96
CA THR A 138 3.30 -8.77 -13.08
C THR A 138 4.31 -7.71 -12.67
N LEU A 139 4.52 -7.51 -11.36
CA LEU A 139 5.51 -6.58 -10.84
C LEU A 139 6.90 -6.99 -11.35
N LYS A 140 7.59 -6.08 -12.03
CA LYS A 140 9.01 -6.28 -12.32
C LYS A 140 9.74 -6.25 -10.99
N SER A 141 10.57 -7.25 -10.74
CA SER A 141 11.47 -7.22 -9.60
C SER A 141 12.54 -6.18 -9.91
N ALA A 142 12.47 -5.00 -9.31
CA ALA A 142 13.65 -4.17 -9.13
C ALA A 142 14.67 -4.93 -8.26
N GLU A 143 15.94 -4.49 -8.19
CA GLU A 143 16.85 -5.02 -7.17
C GLU A 143 16.49 -4.54 -5.75
N GLY A 144 15.60 -3.56 -5.66
CA GLY A 144 14.88 -3.20 -4.46
C GLY A 144 15.80 -2.74 -3.35
N LEU A 145 16.34 -1.53 -3.47
CA LEU A 145 17.16 -0.95 -2.42
C LEU A 145 16.25 -0.21 -1.43
N ARG A 146 16.00 -0.81 -0.25
CA ARG A 146 15.54 -0.07 0.93
C ARG A 146 16.53 -0.23 2.04
N ARG A 147 17.14 0.88 2.45
CA ARG A 147 18.16 0.87 3.51
C ARG A 147 18.10 2.13 4.36
N LEU A 148 18.80 2.05 5.48
CA LEU A 148 19.16 3.25 6.21
C LEU A 148 20.13 4.08 5.36
N PRO A 149 20.01 5.42 5.40
CA PRO A 149 21.02 6.30 4.83
C PRO A 149 22.38 6.05 5.49
N THR A 150 23.44 6.17 4.70
CA THR A 150 24.81 6.26 5.21
C THR A 150 25.00 7.53 6.04
N ALA A 151 26.08 7.59 6.82
CA ALA A 151 26.40 8.78 7.61
C ALA A 151 26.69 10.03 6.76
N ALA A 152 27.14 9.86 5.51
CA ALA A 152 27.36 10.98 4.58
C ALA A 152 26.02 11.51 4.06
N GLU A 153 25.17 10.62 3.55
CA GLU A 153 23.83 10.95 3.05
C GLU A 153 22.97 11.61 4.14
N ARG A 154 22.95 11.04 5.35
CA ARG A 154 22.22 11.61 6.49
C ARG A 154 22.67 13.05 6.79
N ARG A 155 23.97 13.31 6.86
CA ARG A 155 24.50 14.65 7.14
C ARG A 155 24.10 15.65 6.06
N GLU A 156 24.13 15.22 4.80
CA GLU A 156 23.74 16.07 3.67
C GLU A 156 22.24 16.39 3.70
N ILE A 157 21.39 15.40 3.93
CA ILE A 157 19.95 15.58 4.07
C ILE A 157 19.61 16.43 5.29
N GLU A 158 20.23 16.19 6.44
CA GLU A 158 20.02 17.04 7.63
C GLU A 158 20.41 18.49 7.34
N SER A 159 21.49 18.72 6.59
CA SER A 159 21.87 20.07 6.16
C SER A 159 20.79 20.71 5.28
N LEU A 160 20.25 19.96 4.32
CA LEU A 160 19.18 20.42 3.43
C LEU A 160 17.90 20.74 4.20
N VAL A 161 17.49 19.88 5.14
CA VAL A 161 16.34 20.07 6.02
C VAL A 161 16.50 21.30 6.91
N ARG A 162 17.69 21.49 7.51
CA ARG A 162 17.97 22.68 8.34
C ARG A 162 17.88 23.97 7.52
N ALA A 163 18.39 23.94 6.29
CA ALA A 163 18.29 25.08 5.38
C ALA A 163 16.83 25.38 5.02
N GLU A 164 16.01 24.36 4.80
CA GLU A 164 14.59 24.54 4.51
C GLU A 164 13.81 25.11 5.69
N PHE A 165 13.99 24.57 6.90
CA PHE A 165 13.38 25.18 8.09
C PHE A 165 13.82 26.63 8.32
N ALA A 166 15.08 26.97 8.01
CA ALA A 166 15.54 28.34 8.08
C ALA A 166 14.82 29.26 7.07
N LYS A 167 14.53 28.79 5.84
CA LYS A 167 13.71 29.55 4.86
C LYS A 167 12.30 29.80 5.36
N GLN A 168 11.75 28.87 6.15
CA GLN A 168 10.44 28.98 6.79
C GLN A 168 10.46 29.81 8.09
N ASN A 169 11.58 30.51 8.37
CA ASN A 169 11.78 31.33 9.58
C ASN A 169 11.75 30.56 10.90
N VAL A 170 12.01 29.25 10.89
CA VAL A 170 12.20 28.47 12.12
C VAL A 170 13.51 28.91 12.78
N SER A 171 13.46 29.22 14.08
CA SER A 171 14.62 29.77 14.78
C SER A 171 15.82 28.82 14.77
N ALA A 172 17.03 29.37 14.64
CA ALA A 172 18.26 28.57 14.64
C ALA A 172 18.41 27.70 15.91
N ASN A 173 17.89 28.17 17.06
CA ASN A 173 17.91 27.40 18.30
C ASN A 173 16.96 26.21 18.29
N ALA A 174 15.80 26.34 17.66
CA ALA A 174 14.86 25.24 17.45
C ALA A 174 15.45 24.24 16.46
N VAL A 175 15.95 24.71 15.31
CA VAL A 175 16.58 23.87 14.28
C VAL A 175 17.72 23.00 14.84
N LYS A 176 18.50 23.48 15.82
CA LYS A 176 19.53 22.66 16.49
C LYS A 176 18.98 21.37 17.12
N LYS A 177 17.71 21.35 17.52
CA LYS A 177 17.00 20.21 18.12
C LYS A 177 16.22 19.40 17.07
N LEU A 178 16.68 19.39 15.82
CA LEU A 178 16.08 18.64 14.73
C LEU A 178 15.81 17.18 15.10
N GLN A 179 14.60 16.72 14.85
CA GLN A 179 14.16 15.34 15.03
C GLN A 179 13.58 14.80 13.72
N TYR A 180 13.45 13.48 13.63
CA TYR A 180 12.86 12.81 12.47
C TYR A 180 12.06 11.58 12.91
N TYR A 181 10.99 11.30 12.17
CA TYR A 181 10.22 10.06 12.31
C TYR A 181 10.84 8.95 11.47
N ASN A 182 11.18 9.27 10.22
CA ASN A 182 11.88 8.39 9.30
C ASN A 182 12.80 9.17 8.37
N LEU A 183 13.87 8.50 7.93
CA LEU A 183 14.65 8.87 6.77
C LEU A 183 15.14 7.56 6.13
N THR A 184 14.72 7.31 4.90
CA THR A 184 14.97 6.06 4.18
C THR A 184 15.58 6.36 2.83
N ALA A 185 16.62 5.60 2.48
CA ALA A 185 17.19 5.58 1.14
C ALA A 185 16.47 4.49 0.33
N LEU A 186 15.93 4.89 -0.82
CA LEU A 186 15.26 4.06 -1.81
C LEU A 186 16.01 4.16 -3.15
N ASP A 187 16.06 3.11 -3.95
CA ASP A 187 16.45 3.21 -5.36
C ASP A 187 15.20 2.87 -6.18
N VAL A 188 14.56 3.89 -6.75
CA VAL A 188 13.26 3.73 -7.40
C VAL A 188 13.37 3.40 -8.89
N ASN A 189 14.52 3.59 -9.52
CA ASN A 189 14.74 3.43 -10.96
C ASN A 189 15.93 2.51 -11.31
N ASP A 190 16.52 1.84 -10.33
CA ASP A 190 17.63 0.88 -10.46
C ASP A 190 18.92 1.51 -11.03
N ASP A 191 19.15 2.80 -10.77
CA ASP A 191 20.34 3.52 -11.23
C ASP A 191 21.50 3.52 -10.22
N ASN A 192 21.32 2.85 -9.07
CA ASN A 192 22.24 2.83 -7.93
C ASN A 192 22.42 4.18 -7.21
N GLU A 193 21.63 5.19 -7.56
CA GLU A 193 21.54 6.45 -6.85
C GLU A 193 20.28 6.46 -5.98
N ALA A 194 20.47 6.44 -4.67
CA ALA A 194 19.33 6.41 -3.78
C ALA A 194 18.60 7.76 -3.73
N GLU A 195 17.29 7.77 -3.94
CA GLU A 195 16.39 8.81 -3.45
C GLU A 195 16.21 8.73 -1.92
N MET A 196 16.04 9.89 -1.30
CA MET A 196 15.85 10.02 0.14
C MET A 196 14.42 10.45 0.44
N VAL A 197 13.67 9.59 1.12
CA VAL A 197 12.31 9.89 1.60
C VAL A 197 12.33 10.06 3.10
N GLY A 198 11.93 11.24 3.58
CA GLY A 198 12.09 11.61 4.98
C GLY A 198 10.99 12.49 5.52
N SER A 199 10.82 12.39 6.84
CA SER A 199 9.84 13.15 7.62
C SER A 199 10.53 13.66 8.88
N PHE A 200 10.74 14.96 8.92
CA PHE A 200 11.46 15.67 9.97
C PHE A 200 10.55 16.61 10.71
N TRP A 201 10.92 16.92 11.96
CA TRP A 201 10.20 17.89 12.74
C TRP A 201 11.11 18.63 13.72
N VAL A 202 10.62 19.79 14.16
CA VAL A 202 11.25 20.65 15.14
C VAL A 202 10.19 21.18 16.11
N GLU A 203 10.48 21.07 17.40
CA GLU A 203 9.78 21.83 18.44
C GLU A 203 10.33 23.27 18.50
N SER A 204 9.57 24.21 17.95
CA SER A 204 9.91 25.65 18.01
C SER A 204 9.54 26.27 19.35
N SER A 205 8.44 25.80 19.95
CA SER A 205 8.01 26.14 21.30
C SER A 205 7.09 25.05 21.83
N ILE A 206 6.68 25.17 23.09
CA ILE A 206 5.66 24.29 23.70
C ILE A 206 4.29 24.33 22.99
N LYS A 207 4.06 25.32 22.11
CA LYS A 207 2.81 25.51 21.34
C LYS A 207 3.03 25.43 19.83
N GLU A 208 4.19 24.94 19.38
CA GLU A 208 4.48 24.95 17.95
C GLU A 208 5.35 23.76 17.55
N ARG A 209 4.87 23.03 16.55
CA ARG A 209 5.64 22.03 15.80
C ARG A 209 5.80 22.48 14.36
N ASN A 210 6.98 22.25 13.83
CA ASN A 210 7.30 22.49 12.43
C ASN A 210 7.61 21.13 11.81
N LEU A 211 6.80 20.71 10.85
CA LEU A 211 6.87 19.40 10.19
C LEU A 211 7.36 19.59 8.76
N LEU A 212 8.17 18.65 8.27
CA LEU A 212 8.65 18.63 6.90
C LEU A 212 8.66 17.19 6.37
N PHE A 213 7.85 16.92 5.36
CA PHE A 213 7.96 15.72 4.54
C PHE A 213 8.68 16.05 3.23
N PHE A 214 9.49 15.14 2.70
CA PHE A 214 10.16 15.34 1.41
C PHE A 214 10.53 14.04 0.70
N ILE A 215 10.77 14.19 -0.60
CA ILE A 215 11.48 13.25 -1.46
C ILE A 215 12.64 14.02 -2.10
N ALA A 216 13.87 13.57 -1.85
CA ALA A 216 15.08 14.20 -2.35
C ALA A 216 15.84 13.29 -3.33
N ASP A 217 16.29 13.90 -4.43
CA ASP A 217 17.09 13.25 -5.47
C ASP A 217 18.48 13.87 -5.49
N LYS A 218 19.45 13.15 -6.06
CA LYS A 218 20.70 13.79 -6.47
C LYS A 218 20.49 14.63 -7.73
N ASP A 219 21.15 15.79 -7.77
CA ASP A 219 21.32 16.57 -8.98
C ASP A 219 22.50 16.06 -9.83
N SER A 220 22.75 16.69 -10.98
CA SER A 220 23.87 16.35 -11.86
C SER A 220 25.25 16.57 -11.23
N GLY A 221 25.34 17.27 -10.10
CA GLY A 221 26.55 17.43 -9.30
C GLY A 221 26.69 16.36 -8.20
N GLY A 222 25.76 15.40 -8.12
CA GLY A 222 25.72 14.36 -7.10
C GLY A 222 25.27 14.86 -5.72
N LYS A 223 24.65 16.04 -5.65
CA LYS A 223 24.14 16.64 -4.40
C LYS A 223 22.65 16.45 -4.24
N TYR A 224 22.22 16.14 -3.02
CA TYR A 224 20.80 16.01 -2.74
C TYR A 224 20.07 17.37 -2.80
N LYS A 225 18.93 17.37 -3.46
CA LYS A 225 17.96 18.46 -3.50
C LYS A 225 16.55 17.90 -3.30
N PHE A 226 15.64 18.71 -2.78
CA PHE A 226 14.23 18.31 -2.73
C PHE A 226 13.65 18.30 -4.14
N GLY A 227 13.23 17.12 -4.59
CA GLY A 227 12.39 16.95 -5.77
C GLY A 227 10.90 17.13 -5.43
N PHE A 228 10.53 16.87 -4.17
CA PHE A 228 9.27 17.27 -3.53
C PHE A 228 9.52 17.60 -2.06
N SER A 229 8.80 18.58 -1.53
CA SER A 229 8.79 18.88 -0.08
C SER A 229 7.50 19.56 0.31
N GLU A 230 6.97 19.22 1.47
CA GLU A 230 5.81 19.85 2.08
C GLU A 230 6.12 20.22 3.52
N TYR A 231 6.03 21.52 3.81
CA TYR A 231 6.25 22.08 5.14
C TYR A 231 4.90 22.42 5.76
N SER A 232 4.76 22.10 7.05
CA SER A 232 3.61 22.49 7.85
C SER A 232 4.07 23.08 9.18
N LYS A 233 3.42 24.17 9.57
CA LYS A 233 3.49 24.72 10.92
C LYS A 233 2.20 24.30 11.61
N VAL A 234 2.31 23.65 12.77
CA VAL A 234 1.16 23.13 13.52
C VAL A 234 1.13 23.71 14.94
N THR A 235 -0.03 24.25 15.31
CA THR A 235 -0.34 24.74 16.67
C THR A 235 -1.42 23.86 17.34
N PRO A 236 -1.65 23.96 18.67
CA PRO A 236 -2.61 23.11 19.36
C PRO A 236 -4.04 23.18 18.79
N GLU A 237 -4.42 24.33 18.22
CA GLU A 237 -5.74 24.54 17.62
C GLU A 237 -5.95 23.75 16.32
N GLU A 238 -4.85 23.30 15.70
CA GLU A 238 -4.84 22.51 14.46
C GLU A 238 -4.77 21.00 14.74
N VAL A 239 -4.59 20.60 16.01
CA VAL A 239 -4.58 19.20 16.42
C VAL A 239 -5.93 18.83 17.02
N MET A 240 -6.55 17.79 16.47
CA MET A 240 -7.89 17.35 16.90
C MET A 240 -7.96 16.97 18.39
N SER A 241 -6.89 16.39 18.96
CA SER A 241 -6.80 16.09 20.39
C SER A 241 -6.51 17.31 21.27
N GLY A 242 -6.05 18.41 20.68
CA GLY A 242 -5.49 19.58 21.38
C GLY A 242 -4.09 19.34 21.99
N ASP A 243 -3.51 18.13 21.87
CA ASP A 243 -2.18 17.81 22.39
C ASP A 243 -1.16 17.66 21.26
N LEU A 244 -0.23 18.61 21.17
CA LEU A 244 0.87 18.57 20.20
C LEU A 244 1.78 17.36 20.37
N LYS A 245 1.79 16.70 21.53
CA LYS A 245 2.60 15.48 21.73
C LYS A 245 2.18 14.32 20.85
N ASP A 246 0.94 14.31 20.37
CA ASP A 246 0.50 13.31 19.39
C ASP A 246 1.33 13.42 18.10
N LEU A 247 1.70 14.64 17.71
CA LEU A 247 2.57 14.87 16.57
C LEU A 247 3.96 14.27 16.79
N ASP A 248 4.49 14.29 18.01
CA ASP A 248 5.82 13.72 18.33
C ASP A 248 5.85 12.19 18.08
N THR A 249 4.68 11.54 18.00
CA THR A 249 4.53 10.13 17.64
C THR A 249 4.27 9.88 16.16
N GLY A 250 4.29 10.91 15.31
CA GLY A 250 4.07 10.82 13.87
C GLY A 250 2.61 10.94 13.42
N ILE A 251 1.68 11.17 14.34
CA ILE A 251 0.31 11.58 14.00
C ILE A 251 0.38 12.97 13.33
N GLY A 252 -0.47 13.22 12.34
CA GLY A 252 -0.47 14.43 11.50
C GLY A 252 0.73 14.54 10.55
N SER A 253 1.69 13.61 10.60
CA SER A 253 2.87 13.60 9.74
C SER A 253 2.68 12.62 8.60
N GLU A 254 3.19 12.99 7.42
CA GLU A 254 3.32 12.09 6.29
C GLU A 254 4.59 11.24 6.46
N LEU A 255 4.48 9.92 6.25
CA LEU A 255 5.50 8.91 6.51
C LEU A 255 5.60 7.95 5.33
N LEU A 256 6.80 7.44 5.06
CA LEU A 256 7.02 6.44 4.01
C LEU A 256 6.34 5.11 4.37
N LEU A 257 5.53 4.57 3.46
CA LEU A 257 5.13 3.17 3.47
C LEU A 257 6.19 2.32 2.78
N ASP A 258 6.32 2.45 1.46
CA ASP A 258 7.36 1.83 0.63
C ASP A 258 7.33 2.45 -0.79
N ALA A 259 8.13 1.93 -1.71
CA ALA A 259 7.98 2.15 -3.14
C ALA A 259 7.42 0.91 -3.84
N LEU A 260 6.77 1.10 -4.99
CA LEU A 260 6.27 0.01 -5.83
C LEU A 260 6.10 0.47 -7.28
N GLU A 261 6.68 -0.27 -8.22
CA GLU A 261 6.39 -0.10 -9.65
C GLU A 261 5.12 -0.90 -10.02
N TYR A 262 4.01 -0.20 -10.25
CA TYR A 262 2.73 -0.83 -10.62
C TYR A 262 2.28 -0.57 -12.06
N ASN A 263 2.94 0.33 -12.81
CA ASN A 263 2.47 0.89 -14.08
C ASN A 263 3.32 0.45 -15.31
N SER A 264 4.45 -0.22 -15.08
CA SER A 264 5.41 -0.71 -16.10
C SER A 264 6.31 0.36 -16.77
N ASP A 265 6.46 1.54 -16.18
CA ASP A 265 7.35 2.63 -16.63
C ASP A 265 8.80 2.56 -16.13
N THR A 266 9.16 1.52 -15.37
CA THR A 266 10.50 1.27 -14.80
C THR A 266 10.93 2.18 -13.65
N THR A 267 10.08 3.11 -13.21
CA THR A 267 10.32 3.96 -12.02
C THR A 267 9.25 3.69 -10.96
N ALA A 268 9.64 3.12 -9.83
CA ALA A 268 8.72 2.84 -8.75
C ALA A 268 8.12 4.13 -8.17
N GLU A 269 6.81 4.14 -7.95
CA GLU A 269 6.16 5.20 -7.20
C GLU A 269 6.42 5.08 -5.71
N VAL A 270 6.50 6.22 -5.03
CA VAL A 270 6.64 6.31 -3.57
C VAL A 270 5.25 6.39 -2.94
N PHE A 271 4.93 5.41 -2.09
CA PHE A 271 3.69 5.36 -1.34
C PHE A 271 3.92 5.86 0.08
N THR A 272 3.04 6.73 0.55
CA THR A 272 3.12 7.32 1.88
C THR A 272 1.79 7.22 2.61
N ILE A 273 1.86 7.44 3.92
CA ILE A 273 0.71 7.53 4.81
C ILE A 273 0.81 8.82 5.61
N ASN A 274 -0.24 9.62 5.63
CA ASN A 274 -0.43 10.64 6.64
C ASN A 274 -1.39 10.08 7.69
N LYS A 275 -0.86 9.88 8.91
CA LYS A 275 -1.63 9.33 10.02
C LYS A 275 -2.56 10.41 10.56
N ALA A 276 -3.84 10.33 10.24
CA ALA A 276 -4.81 11.25 10.83
C ALA A 276 -5.24 10.74 12.21
N PHE A 277 -5.98 11.58 12.94
CA PHE A 277 -6.57 11.15 14.20
C PHE A 277 -7.61 10.06 13.93
N GLU A 278 -8.56 10.34 13.04
CA GLU A 278 -9.50 9.34 12.51
C GLU A 278 -9.09 8.96 11.10
N GLY A 279 -8.85 7.68 10.86
CA GLY A 279 -8.44 7.17 9.56
C GLY A 279 -7.00 7.53 9.16
N ASN A 280 -6.66 7.19 7.93
CA ASN A 280 -5.38 7.52 7.31
C ASN A 280 -5.58 8.08 5.91
N ASN A 281 -4.79 9.08 5.54
CA ASN A 281 -4.63 9.49 4.15
C ASN A 281 -3.43 8.75 3.55
N PHE A 282 -3.56 8.34 2.30
CA PHE A 282 -2.50 7.70 1.54
C PHE A 282 -2.20 8.55 0.33
N HIS A 283 -0.92 8.81 0.07
CA HIS A 283 -0.48 9.50 -1.14
C HIS A 283 0.44 8.59 -1.94
N VAL A 284 0.44 8.82 -3.25
CA VAL A 284 1.38 8.18 -4.17
C VAL A 284 2.05 9.25 -4.99
N TYR A 285 3.39 9.22 -5.02
CA TYR A 285 4.21 10.13 -5.78
C TYR A 285 4.87 9.39 -6.93
N SER A 286 4.81 10.01 -8.11
CA SER A 286 5.48 9.53 -9.31
C SER A 286 6.40 10.62 -9.87
N ARG A 287 7.44 10.22 -10.58
CA ARG A 287 8.37 11.12 -11.22
C ARG A 287 7.83 11.52 -12.60
N GLN A 288 7.44 12.77 -12.75
CA GLN A 288 6.93 13.34 -14.00
C GLN A 288 7.82 14.51 -14.40
N ASP A 289 8.36 14.48 -15.63
CA ASP A 289 9.24 15.53 -16.17
C ASP A 289 10.40 15.90 -15.23
N GLY A 290 10.98 14.89 -14.58
CA GLY A 290 12.09 15.06 -13.64
C GLY A 290 11.72 15.65 -12.27
N LYS A 291 10.42 15.70 -11.92
CA LYS A 291 9.93 16.15 -10.61
C LYS A 291 9.00 15.13 -9.97
N TRP A 292 9.03 15.06 -8.65
CA TRP A 292 8.09 14.24 -7.88
C TRP A 292 6.74 14.96 -7.78
N THR A 293 5.68 14.28 -8.20
CA THR A 293 4.31 14.81 -8.19
C THR A 293 3.38 13.84 -7.48
N ARG A 294 2.49 14.34 -6.63
CA ARG A 294 1.42 13.54 -6.03
C ARG A 294 0.41 13.19 -7.13
N VAL A 295 0.37 11.92 -7.52
CA VAL A 295 -0.47 11.41 -8.62
C VAL A 295 -1.73 10.70 -8.14
N PHE A 296 -1.79 10.36 -6.87
CA PHE A 296 -2.95 9.72 -6.25
C PHE A 296 -3.06 10.09 -4.78
N GLU A 297 -4.30 10.19 -4.32
CA GLU A 297 -4.66 10.40 -2.93
C GLU A 297 -5.91 9.58 -2.62
N SER A 298 -5.94 8.97 -1.44
CA SER A 298 -7.12 8.29 -0.91
C SER A 298 -7.16 8.41 0.59
N TYR A 299 -8.37 8.43 1.14
CA TYR A 299 -8.60 8.42 2.58
C TYR A 299 -9.37 7.18 2.99
N ASN A 300 -8.97 6.56 4.09
CA ASN A 300 -9.72 5.47 4.68
C ASN A 300 -10.05 5.77 6.14
N TYR A 301 -11.33 6.04 6.40
CA TYR A 301 -11.83 6.29 7.74
C TYR A 301 -11.80 5.03 8.62
N HIS A 302 -11.39 5.21 9.87
CA HIS A 302 -11.56 4.30 11.00
C HIS A 302 -11.41 5.12 12.29
N CYS A 303 -11.91 4.66 13.43
CA CYS A 303 -11.76 5.44 14.67
C CYS A 303 -10.28 5.53 15.07
N ALA A 304 -9.97 6.58 15.83
CA ALA A 304 -8.75 6.65 16.61
C ALA A 304 -8.87 5.69 17.80
N TYR A 305 -7.99 4.68 17.88
CA TYR A 305 -7.86 3.71 18.99
C TYR A 305 -9.09 2.84 19.31
#